data_AF-A0A932LRY2-F1
#
_entry.id   AF-A0A932LRY2-F1
#
_cell.length_a   1.000
_cell.length_b   1.000
_cell.length_c   1.000
_cell.angle_alpha   90.00
_cell.angle_beta   90.00
_cell.angle_gamma   90.00
#
_symmetry.space_group_name_H-M   'P 1'
#
loop_
_entity.id
_entity.type
_entity.pdbx_description
1 polymer ?
#
loop_
_entity_poly.entity_id
_entity_poly.type
_entity_poly.pdbx_seq_one_letter_code
_entity_poly.pdbx_strand_id
1 'polypeptide(L)'
;MSGRILIAALILLLLVPAANAKNKKKPVLPDYVLNAQTVVVVIHPDAGEPLNNPTANQTARENVEKALSEWGRFHIVMSAQIADLVIAVRKGHSSGPTIGGAPGDDRPVIYQPSDTGVRIGGQHGRPPDLTDPGLSRSADGRSEDRGPHVKNEIGPGEDMLEVYRGGGEYPLDAPPVWRYMAKNSLNQPAVSAVEQLRTAINESEKQRPQKP
;
A
#
# COMPACT_ATOMS: atom_id res chain seq x y z
N MET A 1 -33.87 51.04 -36.10
CA MET A 1 -34.29 49.79 -35.42
C MET A 1 -33.04 48.97 -35.15
N SER A 2 -32.28 49.36 -34.13
CA SER A 2 -30.82 49.10 -34.10
C SER A 2 -30.32 48.60 -32.74
N GLY A 3 -31.20 47.93 -31.97
CA GLY A 3 -30.87 47.42 -30.62
C GLY A 3 -31.29 45.98 -30.35
N ARG A 4 -31.97 45.31 -31.29
CA ARG A 4 -32.44 43.92 -31.12
C ARG A 4 -31.55 42.86 -31.78
N ILE A 5 -30.70 43.27 -32.73
CA ILE A 5 -29.85 42.33 -33.50
C ILE A 5 -28.52 42.06 -32.80
N LEU A 6 -28.06 42.96 -31.92
CA LEU A 6 -26.82 42.77 -31.14
C LEU A 6 -26.98 41.85 -29.91
N ILE A 7 -28.21 41.66 -29.41
CA ILE A 7 -28.47 40.81 -28.23
C ILE A 7 -28.55 39.33 -28.63
N ALA A 8 -28.99 39.02 -29.85
CA ALA A 8 -29.05 37.65 -30.35
C ALA A 8 -27.66 37.05 -30.65
N ALA A 9 -26.66 37.89 -30.94
CA ALA A 9 -25.29 37.44 -31.22
C ALA A 9 -24.47 37.15 -29.96
N LEU A 10 -24.85 37.67 -28.79
CA LEU A 10 -24.11 37.47 -27.55
C LEU A 10 -24.54 36.21 -26.78
N ILE A 11 -25.77 35.73 -26.99
CA ILE A 11 -26.29 34.54 -26.30
C ILE A 11 -25.86 33.23 -26.98
N LEU A 12 -25.48 33.27 -28.27
CA LEU A 12 -24.99 32.09 -29.00
C LEU A 12 -23.52 31.74 -28.70
N LEU A 13 -22.80 32.58 -27.94
CA LEU A 13 -21.40 32.30 -27.54
C LEU A 13 -21.28 31.64 -26.15
N LEU A 14 -22.40 31.30 -25.51
CA LEU A 14 -22.43 30.67 -24.18
C LEU A 14 -22.65 29.15 -24.21
N LEU A 15 -22.67 28.54 -25.40
CA LEU A 15 -22.74 27.09 -25.56
C LEU A 15 -21.43 26.54 -26.12
N VAL A 16 -20.31 26.88 -25.47
CA VAL A 16 -19.08 26.09 -25.61
C VAL A 16 -19.23 24.93 -24.64
N PRO A 17 -19.43 23.67 -25.10
CA PRO A 17 -19.21 22.55 -24.21
C PRO A 17 -17.74 22.65 -23.77
N ALA A 18 -17.52 22.87 -22.48
CA ALA A 18 -16.24 22.60 -21.86
C ALA A 18 -16.03 21.08 -21.86
N ALA A 19 -15.80 20.52 -23.05
CA ALA A 19 -15.17 19.23 -23.22
C ALA A 19 -13.72 19.43 -22.77
N ASN A 20 -13.53 19.41 -21.45
CA ASN A 20 -12.21 19.42 -20.84
C ASN A 20 -11.61 18.03 -21.07
N ALA A 21 -11.20 17.81 -22.32
CA ALA A 21 -10.44 16.67 -22.77
C ALA A 21 -9.01 16.78 -22.22
N LYS A 22 -8.87 16.54 -20.92
CA LYS A 22 -7.69 15.84 -20.44
C LYS A 22 -8.14 14.41 -20.17
N ASN A 23 -8.24 13.65 -21.26
CA ASN A 23 -8.07 12.21 -21.25
C ASN A 23 -6.63 11.93 -20.76
N LYS A 24 -6.36 12.21 -19.48
CA LYS A 24 -5.30 11.52 -18.76
C LYS A 24 -5.81 10.09 -18.72
N LYS A 25 -5.43 9.28 -19.71
CA LYS A 25 -5.69 7.83 -19.68
C LYS A 25 -5.31 7.42 -18.26
N LYS A 26 -6.29 6.97 -17.48
CA LYS A 26 -6.02 6.48 -16.13
C LYS A 26 -4.89 5.47 -16.28
N PRO A 27 -3.78 5.59 -15.52
CA PRO A 27 -2.64 4.71 -15.71
C PRO A 27 -3.13 3.27 -15.59
N VAL A 28 -3.05 2.54 -16.71
CA VAL A 28 -3.43 1.13 -16.77
C VAL A 28 -2.40 0.36 -15.97
N LEU A 29 -2.85 -0.47 -15.05
CA LEU A 29 -1.96 -1.29 -14.25
C LEU A 29 -1.18 -2.25 -15.16
N PRO A 30 0.13 -2.47 -14.90
CA PRO A 30 0.93 -3.41 -15.67
C PRO A 30 0.38 -4.84 -15.64
N ASP A 31 0.65 -5.60 -16.70
CA ASP A 31 0.21 -7.00 -16.85
C ASP A 31 0.58 -7.88 -15.65
N TYR A 32 1.73 -7.68 -15.01
CA TYR A 32 2.12 -8.47 -13.85
C TYR A 32 1.20 -8.25 -12.63
N VAL A 33 0.60 -7.07 -12.50
CA VAL A 33 -0.42 -6.80 -11.46
C VAL A 33 -1.73 -7.49 -11.81
N LEU A 34 -2.11 -7.45 -13.08
CA LEU A 34 -3.35 -8.06 -13.56
C LEU A 34 -3.32 -9.59 -13.53
N ASN A 35 -2.14 -10.19 -13.71
CA ASN A 35 -1.97 -11.64 -13.69
C ASN A 35 -1.51 -12.19 -12.32
N ALA A 36 -1.24 -11.32 -11.33
CA ALA A 36 -0.79 -11.74 -10.01
C ALA A 36 -1.80 -12.67 -9.33
N GLN A 37 -1.32 -13.67 -8.61
CA GLN A 37 -2.12 -14.62 -7.85
C GLN A 37 -1.81 -14.59 -6.36
N THR A 38 -0.57 -14.27 -5.99
CA THR A 38 -0.10 -14.28 -4.61
C THR A 38 0.24 -12.87 -4.14
N VAL A 39 -0.07 -12.58 -2.87
CA VAL A 39 0.20 -11.28 -2.27
C VAL A 39 0.69 -11.44 -0.84
N VAL A 40 1.61 -10.60 -0.41
CA VAL A 40 1.93 -10.41 1.01
C VAL A 40 1.54 -9.00 1.41
N VAL A 41 1.01 -8.84 2.62
CA VAL A 41 0.70 -7.52 3.21
C VAL A 41 1.71 -7.26 4.33
N VAL A 42 2.37 -6.11 4.28
CA VAL A 42 3.47 -5.76 5.18
C VAL A 42 3.22 -4.36 5.75
N ILE A 43 3.75 -4.08 6.94
CA ILE A 43 3.77 -2.71 7.46
C ILE A 43 4.91 -1.97 6.75
N HIS A 44 4.62 -0.78 6.23
CA HIS A 44 5.62 0.02 5.55
C HIS A 44 6.78 0.35 6.53
N PRO A 45 8.06 0.22 6.14
CA PRO A 45 9.20 0.31 7.07
C PRO A 45 9.38 1.70 7.71
N ASP A 46 8.85 2.75 7.08
CA ASP A 46 8.84 4.10 7.66
C ASP A 46 7.68 4.35 8.64
N ALA A 47 6.76 3.40 8.80
CA ALA A 47 5.60 3.54 9.66
C ALA A 47 6.03 3.52 11.13
N GLY A 48 6.01 4.68 11.79
CA GLY A 48 6.10 4.72 13.23
C GLY A 48 4.81 4.21 13.89
N GLU A 49 4.96 3.58 15.06
CA GLU A 49 3.82 3.19 15.89
C GLU A 49 3.42 4.36 16.80
N PRO A 50 2.19 4.89 16.68
CA PRO A 50 1.72 5.96 17.55
C PRO A 50 1.68 5.53 19.02
N LEU A 51 2.23 6.34 19.94
CA LEU A 51 2.23 5.99 21.38
C LEU A 51 0.82 5.82 21.97
N ASN A 52 -0.17 6.50 21.41
CA ASN A 52 -1.57 6.41 21.83
C ASN A 52 -2.32 5.22 21.22
N ASN A 53 -1.75 4.56 20.21
CA ASN A 53 -2.30 3.37 19.56
C ASN A 53 -1.16 2.54 18.93
N PRO A 54 -0.38 1.79 19.74
CA PRO A 54 0.83 1.11 19.28
C PRO A 54 0.55 -0.14 18.42
N THR A 55 -0.72 -0.49 18.20
CA THR A 55 -1.13 -1.59 17.33
C THR A 55 -1.79 -1.08 16.04
N ALA A 56 -1.70 0.22 15.76
CA ALA A 56 -2.45 0.86 14.70
C ALA A 56 -2.10 0.32 13.30
N ASN A 57 -0.80 0.14 13.01
CA ASN A 57 -0.38 -0.42 11.72
C ASN A 57 -0.66 -1.92 11.65
N GLN A 58 -0.48 -2.65 12.75
CA GLN A 58 -0.83 -4.07 12.85
C GLN A 58 -2.30 -4.32 12.53
N THR A 59 -3.21 -3.60 13.17
CA THR A 59 -4.65 -3.69 12.89
C THR A 59 -4.98 -3.29 11.45
N ALA A 60 -4.28 -2.30 10.89
CA ALA A 60 -4.45 -1.92 9.49
C ALA A 60 -4.04 -3.05 8.53
N ARG A 61 -2.91 -3.73 8.79
CA ARG A 61 -2.46 -4.91 8.04
C ARG A 61 -3.49 -6.03 8.10
N GLU A 62 -3.96 -6.38 9.29
CA GLU A 62 -4.98 -7.43 9.50
C GLU A 62 -6.30 -7.10 8.78
N ASN A 63 -6.74 -5.85 8.81
CA ASN A 63 -7.93 -5.41 8.09
C ASN A 63 -7.79 -5.57 6.57
N VAL A 64 -6.63 -5.22 6.02
CA VAL A 64 -6.33 -5.38 4.59
C VAL A 64 -6.23 -6.85 4.22
N GLU A 65 -5.53 -7.67 5.01
CA GLU A 65 -5.47 -9.13 4.80
C GLU A 65 -6.86 -9.75 4.78
N LYS A 66 -7.72 -9.39 5.75
CA LYS A 66 -9.11 -9.87 5.78
C LYS A 66 -9.90 -9.42 4.55
N ALA A 67 -9.83 -8.14 4.17
CA ALA A 67 -10.53 -7.63 2.99
C ALA A 67 -10.07 -8.28 1.68
N LEU A 68 -8.76 -8.53 1.53
CA LEU A 68 -8.21 -9.25 0.37
C LEU A 68 -8.66 -10.72 0.35
N SER A 69 -8.70 -11.37 1.53
CA SER A 69 -9.21 -12.73 1.67
C SER A 69 -10.69 -12.83 1.34
N GLU A 70 -11.51 -11.86 1.76
CA GLU A 70 -12.95 -11.80 1.45
C GLU A 70 -13.19 -11.53 -0.04
N TRP A 71 -12.33 -10.72 -0.68
CA TRP A 71 -12.39 -10.51 -2.12
C TRP A 71 -12.03 -11.79 -2.89
N GLY A 72 -11.11 -12.61 -2.39
CA GLY A 72 -10.79 -13.92 -2.96
C GLY A 72 -10.03 -13.87 -4.30
N ARG A 73 -9.53 -12.69 -4.70
CA ARG A 73 -8.73 -12.52 -5.94
C ARG A 73 -7.29 -12.99 -5.77
N PHE A 74 -6.74 -12.93 -4.56
CA PHE A 74 -5.33 -13.25 -4.27
C PHE A 74 -5.22 -14.31 -3.15
N HIS A 75 -4.17 -15.11 -3.23
CA HIS A 75 -3.71 -15.98 -2.15
C HIS A 75 -2.72 -15.23 -1.28
N ILE A 76 -3.04 -15.05 0.00
CA ILE A 76 -2.15 -14.37 0.95
C ILE A 76 -1.02 -15.34 1.32
N VAL A 77 0.21 -14.92 1.09
CA VAL A 77 1.44 -15.65 1.44
C VAL A 77 2.19 -14.94 2.56
N MET A 78 3.07 -15.66 3.25
CA MET A 78 3.81 -15.13 4.39
C MET A 78 5.17 -14.51 4.03
N SER A 79 5.64 -14.66 2.79
CA SER A 79 6.96 -14.17 2.36
C SER A 79 6.86 -13.39 1.06
N ALA A 80 7.48 -12.20 1.05
CA ALA A 80 7.58 -11.35 -0.13
C ALA A 80 8.36 -12.00 -1.30
N GLN A 81 9.22 -12.98 -1.00
CA GLN A 81 10.04 -13.66 -2.01
C GLN A 81 9.19 -14.53 -2.95
N ILE A 82 8.10 -15.10 -2.43
CA ILE A 82 7.18 -15.96 -3.18
C ILE A 82 5.89 -15.23 -3.60
N ALA A 83 5.74 -13.96 -3.21
CA ALA A 83 4.59 -13.16 -3.57
C ALA A 83 4.78 -12.51 -4.94
N ASP A 84 3.73 -12.48 -5.76
CA ASP A 84 3.71 -11.71 -7.01
C ASP A 84 3.64 -10.20 -6.73
N LEU A 85 2.94 -9.84 -5.65
CA LEU A 85 2.75 -8.46 -5.18
C LEU A 85 3.08 -8.32 -3.70
N VAL A 86 3.69 -7.20 -3.35
CA VAL A 86 3.87 -6.76 -1.96
C VAL A 86 2.97 -5.56 -1.73
N ILE A 87 2.08 -5.64 -0.75
CA ILE A 87 1.21 -4.53 -0.35
C ILE A 87 1.74 -3.95 0.95
N ALA A 88 2.30 -2.75 0.89
CA ALA A 88 2.73 -2.02 2.08
C ALA A 88 1.58 -1.16 2.59
N VAL A 89 1.37 -1.21 3.91
CA VAL A 89 0.34 -0.41 4.59
C VAL A 89 0.95 0.49 5.65
N ARG A 90 0.39 1.68 5.81
CA ARG A 90 0.70 2.58 6.91
C ARG A 90 -0.56 3.26 7.40
N LYS A 91 -0.81 3.19 8.71
CA LYS A 91 -1.92 3.90 9.34
C LYS A 91 -1.57 5.39 9.45
N GLY A 92 -2.50 6.25 9.06
CA GLY A 92 -2.43 7.67 9.32
C GLY A 92 -2.62 7.97 10.79
N HIS A 93 -1.82 8.89 11.32
CA HIS A 93 -1.93 9.41 12.68
C HIS A 93 -1.72 10.92 12.68
N SER A 94 -2.23 11.61 13.70
CA SER A 94 -1.87 13.01 13.93
C SER A 94 -0.39 13.13 14.23
N SER A 95 0.22 14.27 13.88
CA SER A 95 1.59 14.60 14.28
C SER A 95 1.81 14.34 15.76
N GLY A 96 2.87 13.64 16.11
CA GLY A 96 3.11 13.26 17.50
C GLY A 96 4.25 12.26 17.66
N PRO A 97 4.50 11.86 18.91
CA PRO A 97 5.54 10.88 19.20
C PRO A 97 5.12 9.49 18.72
N THR A 98 6.03 8.84 18.00
CA THR A 98 5.89 7.46 17.51
C THR A 98 7.14 6.66 17.83
N ILE A 99 7.03 5.33 17.80
CA ILE A 99 8.15 4.41 17.97
C ILE A 99 8.58 3.95 16.58
N GLY A 100 9.81 4.31 16.19
CA GLY A 100 10.47 3.81 14.97
C GLY A 100 11.32 2.57 15.26
N GLY A 101 11.55 1.74 14.24
CA GLY A 101 12.44 0.57 14.34
C GLY A 101 11.89 -0.58 15.20
N ALA A 102 10.61 -0.52 15.59
CA ALA A 102 9.97 -1.66 16.25
C ALA A 102 9.75 -2.80 15.24
N PRO A 103 9.93 -4.08 15.63
CA PRO A 103 9.56 -5.23 14.81
C PRO A 103 8.03 -5.26 14.58
N GLY A 104 7.55 -4.53 13.57
CA GLY A 104 6.12 -4.41 13.29
C GLY A 104 5.52 -5.65 12.62
N ASP A 105 6.31 -6.41 11.87
CA ASP A 105 5.86 -7.54 11.03
C ASP A 105 6.28 -8.90 11.59
N ASP A 106 6.28 -9.00 12.92
CA ASP A 106 6.58 -10.21 13.67
C ASP A 106 5.39 -11.19 13.56
N ARG A 107 5.43 -12.06 12.54
CA ARG A 107 4.42 -13.11 12.34
C ARG A 107 4.76 -14.35 13.19
N PRO A 108 3.83 -14.87 14.03
CA PRO A 108 4.08 -16.11 14.74
C PRO A 108 4.18 -17.30 13.76
N VAL A 109 5.26 -18.06 13.87
CA VAL A 109 5.50 -19.30 13.11
C VAL A 109 4.51 -20.38 13.56
N ILE A 110 3.77 -20.97 12.62
CA ILE A 110 2.93 -22.14 12.89
C ILE A 110 3.85 -23.35 13.12
N TYR A 111 3.69 -24.02 14.26
CA TYR A 111 4.42 -25.23 14.61
C TYR A 111 4.19 -26.34 13.58
N GLN A 112 5.27 -26.81 12.95
CA GLN A 112 5.29 -28.08 12.22
C GLN A 112 5.75 -29.17 13.22
N PRO A 113 4.92 -30.14 13.64
CA PRO A 113 5.38 -31.23 14.47
C PRO A 113 6.27 -32.17 13.65
N SER A 114 7.54 -32.28 14.01
CA SER A 114 8.44 -33.35 13.56
C SER A 114 8.48 -34.45 14.62
N ASP A 115 8.27 -35.70 14.21
CA ASP A 115 8.07 -36.91 15.04
C ASP A 115 9.25 -37.35 15.94
N THR A 116 10.25 -36.50 16.18
CA THR A 116 11.42 -36.84 16.99
C THR A 116 11.86 -35.69 17.87
N GLY A 117 11.35 -35.68 19.11
CA GLY A 117 11.94 -34.96 20.24
C GLY A 117 11.66 -33.46 20.27
N VAL A 118 10.93 -33.05 21.30
CA VAL A 118 10.61 -31.65 21.61
C VAL A 118 11.89 -30.84 21.84
N ARG A 119 12.27 -30.01 20.87
CA ARG A 119 13.15 -28.85 21.06
C ARG A 119 12.29 -27.59 21.05
N ILE A 120 12.01 -27.05 22.23
CA ILE A 120 11.36 -25.73 22.37
C ILE A 120 12.44 -24.68 22.10
N GLY A 121 12.57 -24.29 20.83
CA GLY A 121 13.27 -23.08 20.43
C GLY A 121 12.28 -22.21 19.67
N GLY A 122 11.75 -21.18 20.33
CA GLY A 122 10.94 -20.16 19.65
C GLY A 122 11.83 -19.35 18.72
N GLN A 123 12.07 -19.85 17.51
CA GLN A 123 12.65 -19.02 16.45
C GLN A 123 11.56 -18.06 15.99
N HIS A 124 11.70 -16.81 16.46
CA HIS A 124 11.02 -15.67 15.90
C HIS A 124 11.43 -15.58 14.42
N GLY A 125 10.48 -15.77 13.50
CA GLY A 125 10.75 -15.66 12.07
C GLY A 125 11.07 -14.20 11.76
N ARG A 126 12.36 -13.88 11.54
CA ARG A 126 12.75 -12.54 11.12
C ARG A 126 12.06 -12.24 9.78
N PRO A 127 11.28 -11.16 9.64
CA PRO A 127 10.71 -10.80 8.35
C PRO A 127 11.87 -10.58 7.35
N PRO A 128 11.73 -10.99 6.08
CA PRO A 128 12.74 -10.71 5.07
C PRO A 128 12.93 -9.19 4.97
N ASP A 129 14.18 -8.73 4.86
CA ASP A 129 14.48 -7.31 4.69
C ASP A 129 13.84 -6.84 3.37
N LEU A 130 12.83 -5.96 3.43
CA LEU A 130 12.05 -5.48 2.28
C LEU A 130 12.61 -4.19 1.64
N THR A 131 13.65 -3.65 2.26
CA THR A 131 14.41 -2.43 1.90
C THR A 131 15.89 -2.67 2.18
N ASP A 132 16.80 -2.15 1.35
CA ASP A 132 18.24 -2.36 1.51
C ASP A 132 18.78 -1.69 2.80
N PRO A 133 19.32 -2.46 3.76
CA PRO A 133 19.94 -1.91 4.97
C PRO A 133 21.22 -1.10 4.70
N GLY A 134 21.81 -1.20 3.51
CA GLY A 134 22.95 -0.42 3.04
C GLY A 134 22.60 0.99 2.58
N LEU A 135 21.37 1.22 2.10
CA LEU A 135 20.87 2.55 1.74
C LEU A 135 20.53 3.39 2.97
N SER A 136 20.14 2.75 4.09
CA SER A 136 19.97 3.41 5.39
C SER A 136 21.29 3.64 6.15
N ARG A 137 22.45 3.31 5.56
CA ARG A 137 23.75 3.62 6.19
C ARG A 137 24.07 5.09 5.97
N SER A 138 23.79 5.91 6.98
CA SER A 138 24.30 7.28 7.06
C SER A 138 25.82 7.32 6.77
N ALA A 139 26.26 8.35 6.04
CA ALA A 139 27.63 8.53 5.55
C ALA A 139 28.72 8.66 6.64
N ASP A 140 28.36 8.50 7.93
CA ASP A 140 29.25 8.63 9.08
C ASP A 140 29.68 7.29 9.71
N GLY A 141 29.27 6.15 9.12
CA GLY A 141 29.68 4.83 9.59
C GLY A 141 29.10 4.43 10.95
N ARG A 142 28.12 5.17 11.48
CA ARG A 142 27.33 4.73 12.64
C ARG A 142 26.18 3.87 12.13
N SER A 143 26.15 2.62 12.56
CA SER A 143 24.97 1.78 12.44
C SER A 143 23.80 2.51 13.07
N GLU A 144 22.81 2.92 12.26
CA GLU A 144 21.54 3.43 12.76
C GLU A 144 21.01 2.42 13.79
N ASP A 145 20.73 2.91 14.99
CA ASP A 145 20.22 2.10 16.07
C ASP A 145 18.86 1.54 15.65
N ARG A 146 18.85 0.30 15.15
CA ARG A 146 17.64 -0.43 14.74
C ARG A 146 16.78 -0.86 15.93
N GLY A 147 17.13 -0.43 17.14
CA GLY A 147 16.31 -0.58 18.31
C GLY A 147 15.05 0.30 18.26
N PRO A 148 13.99 -0.08 19.00
CA PRO A 148 12.83 0.79 19.20
C PRO A 148 13.28 2.15 19.76
N HIS A 149 13.03 3.23 19.01
CA HIS A 149 13.37 4.58 19.44
C HIS A 149 12.16 5.51 19.27
N VAL A 150 11.94 6.39 20.25
CA VAL A 150 10.89 7.39 20.16
C VAL A 150 11.37 8.51 19.25
N LYS A 151 10.59 8.81 18.21
CA LYS A 151 10.80 9.94 17.31
C LYS A 151 9.50 10.74 17.18
N ASN A 152 9.62 12.03 16.88
CA ASN A 152 8.45 12.83 16.51
C ASN A 152 8.25 12.72 15.01
N GLU A 153 7.14 12.14 14.59
CA GLU A 153 6.78 12.03 13.18
C GLU A 153 5.81 13.14 12.77
N ILE A 154 6.21 13.87 11.71
CA ILE A 154 5.36 14.79 10.97
C ILE A 154 4.98 14.06 9.67
N GLY A 155 4.10 13.06 9.80
CA GLY A 155 3.59 12.27 8.69
C GLY A 155 2.22 12.75 8.21
N PRO A 156 1.80 12.38 6.99
CA PRO A 156 0.43 12.63 6.54
C PRO A 156 -0.53 11.84 7.45
N GLY A 157 -1.54 12.52 7.99
CA GLY A 157 -2.57 11.92 8.85
C GLY A 157 -3.56 11.00 8.12
N GLU A 158 -3.26 10.63 6.88
CA GLU A 158 -4.04 9.75 6.03
C GLU A 158 -3.45 8.35 6.05
N ASP A 159 -4.32 7.35 5.92
CA ASP A 159 -3.88 5.98 5.76
C ASP A 159 -3.39 5.78 4.33
N MET A 160 -2.44 4.85 4.15
CA MET A 160 -1.75 4.61 2.89
C MET A 160 -1.72 3.12 2.58
N LEU A 161 -2.06 2.78 1.33
CA LEU A 161 -1.87 1.46 0.73
C LEU A 161 -1.06 1.62 -0.54
N GLU A 162 0.09 0.94 -0.60
CA GLU A 162 0.99 0.94 -1.74
C GLU A 162 1.18 -0.49 -2.24
N VAL A 163 1.21 -0.65 -3.55
CA VAL A 163 1.42 -1.94 -4.22
C VAL A 163 2.76 -1.89 -4.92
N TYR A 164 3.56 -2.93 -4.70
CA TYR A 164 4.87 -3.14 -5.28
C TYR A 164 4.92 -4.47 -6.00
N ARG A 165 5.85 -4.59 -6.94
CA ARG A 165 6.17 -5.86 -7.58
C ARG A 165 6.92 -6.74 -6.59
N GLY A 166 6.44 -7.97 -6.39
CA GLY A 166 7.13 -8.98 -5.60
C GLY A 166 8.18 -9.77 -6.39
N GLY A 167 8.78 -10.77 -5.75
CA GLY A 167 9.79 -11.65 -6.36
C GLY A 167 11.16 -11.03 -6.63
N GLY A 168 11.40 -9.78 -6.20
CA GLY A 168 12.69 -9.10 -6.24
C GLY A 168 13.32 -8.95 -4.86
N GLU A 169 14.61 -8.63 -4.82
CA GLU A 169 15.28 -8.18 -3.61
C GLU A 169 14.83 -6.75 -3.29
N TYR A 170 14.51 -6.48 -2.03
CA TYR A 170 14.07 -5.16 -1.54
C TYR A 170 12.94 -4.49 -2.35
N PRO A 171 11.75 -5.12 -2.44
CA PRO A 171 10.66 -4.66 -3.30
C PRO A 171 10.16 -3.25 -2.98
N LEU A 172 10.38 -2.75 -1.76
CA LEU A 172 9.93 -1.42 -1.34
C LEU A 172 10.90 -0.29 -1.72
N ASP A 173 12.12 -0.61 -2.18
CA ASP A 173 13.09 0.39 -2.67
C ASP A 173 12.72 0.90 -4.09
N ALA A 174 11.87 0.16 -4.80
CA ALA A 174 11.32 0.56 -6.09
C ALA A 174 10.11 1.48 -5.91
N PRO A 175 9.78 2.36 -6.90
CA PRO A 175 8.55 3.14 -6.83
C PRO A 175 7.32 2.22 -6.85
N PRO A 176 6.27 2.52 -6.05
CA PRO A 176 5.05 1.72 -6.04
C PRO A 176 4.37 1.77 -7.41
N VAL A 177 3.88 0.63 -7.87
CA VAL A 177 3.11 0.53 -9.12
C VAL A 177 1.73 1.17 -8.98
N TRP A 178 1.20 1.18 -7.76
CA TRP A 178 -0.08 1.78 -7.43
C TRP A 178 -0.08 2.26 -5.98
N ARG A 179 -0.76 3.37 -5.73
CA ARG A 179 -0.88 3.97 -4.41
C ARG A 179 -2.25 4.57 -4.20
N TYR A 180 -2.77 4.41 -2.99
CA TYR A 180 -3.94 5.13 -2.52
C TYR A 180 -3.71 5.68 -1.12
N MET A 181 -4.15 6.92 -0.91
CA MET A 181 -4.08 7.62 0.38
C MET A 181 -5.43 8.25 0.68
N ALA A 182 -5.97 7.94 1.84
CA ALA A 182 -7.18 8.57 2.35
C ALA A 182 -7.34 8.27 3.84
N LYS A 183 -8.00 9.21 4.55
CA LYS A 183 -8.32 9.05 5.96
C LYS A 183 -9.18 7.82 6.22
N ASN A 184 -8.79 7.00 7.19
CA ASN A 184 -9.51 5.80 7.62
C ASN A 184 -9.72 4.76 6.50
N SER A 185 -8.92 4.80 5.44
CA SER A 185 -9.08 3.89 4.29
C SER A 185 -8.65 2.45 4.56
N LEU A 186 -7.95 2.21 5.66
CA LEU A 186 -7.55 0.87 6.12
C LEU A 186 -8.43 0.34 7.26
N ASN A 187 -9.49 1.08 7.63
CA ASN A 187 -10.38 0.68 8.71
C ASN A 187 -11.51 -0.21 8.18
N GLN A 188 -11.90 -1.17 9.00
CA GLN A 188 -13.18 -1.87 8.84
C GLN A 188 -14.37 -0.92 9.01
N PRO A 189 -15.55 -1.26 8.44
CA PRO A 189 -15.86 -2.52 7.75
C PRO A 189 -15.50 -2.55 6.25
N ALA A 190 -15.31 -1.39 5.61
CA ALA A 190 -15.24 -1.32 4.15
C ALA A 190 -13.81 -1.34 3.56
N VAL A 191 -12.77 -1.06 4.36
CA VAL A 191 -11.35 -1.00 3.95
C VAL A 191 -11.21 -0.39 2.54
N SER A 192 -11.61 0.89 2.41
CA SER A 192 -11.81 1.53 1.10
C SER A 192 -10.58 1.50 0.19
N ALA A 193 -9.37 1.41 0.75
CA ALA A 193 -8.15 1.25 -0.05
C ALA A 193 -8.16 -0.03 -0.90
N VAL A 194 -8.69 -1.15 -0.37
CA VAL A 194 -8.81 -2.41 -1.11
C VAL A 194 -9.87 -2.29 -2.21
N GLU A 195 -10.98 -1.60 -1.96
CA GLU A 195 -12.01 -1.35 -2.98
C GLU A 195 -11.51 -0.45 -4.12
N GLN A 196 -10.65 0.52 -3.81
CA GLN A 196 -9.98 1.32 -4.84
C GLN A 196 -8.99 0.48 -5.66
N LEU A 197 -8.24 -0.42 -5.02
CA LEU A 197 -7.36 -1.35 -5.73
C LEU A 197 -8.17 -2.28 -6.65
N ARG A 198 -9.27 -2.84 -6.15
CA ARG A 198 -10.20 -3.66 -6.93
C ARG A 198 -10.75 -2.90 -8.13
N THR A 199 -11.13 -1.65 -7.93
CA THR A 199 -11.62 -0.79 -9.01
C THR A 199 -10.52 -0.55 -10.05
N ALA A 200 -9.30 -0.24 -9.63
CA ALA A 200 -8.17 0.00 -10.53
C ALA A 200 -7.81 -1.26 -11.36
N ILE A 201 -7.85 -2.45 -10.75
CA ILE A 201 -7.64 -3.72 -11.45
C ILE A 201 -8.76 -3.95 -12.48
N ASN A 202 -10.02 -3.85 -12.09
CA ASN A 202 -11.15 -4.04 -12.99
C ASN A 202 -11.15 -3.05 -14.17
N GLU A 203 -10.80 -1.77 -13.92
CA GLU A 203 -10.68 -0.75 -14.97
C GLU A 203 -9.53 -1.06 -15.93
N SER A 204 -8.42 -1.60 -15.42
CA SER A 204 -7.25 -1.96 -16.21
C SER A 204 -7.47 -3.23 -17.04
N GLU A 205 -8.14 -4.23 -16.48
CA GLU A 205 -8.53 -5.46 -17.20
C GLU A 205 -9.44 -5.15 -18.40
N LYS A 206 -10.42 -4.24 -18.22
CA LYS A 206 -11.30 -3.80 -19.33
C LYS A 206 -10.57 -3.07 -20.44
N GLN A 207 -9.47 -2.38 -20.11
CA GLN A 207 -8.65 -1.64 -21.07
C GLN A 207 -7.55 -2.49 -21.69
N ARG A 208 -7.35 -3.72 -21.20
CA ARG A 208 -6.37 -4.64 -21.76
C ARG A 208 -6.83 -5.00 -23.18
N PRO A 209 -6.02 -4.74 -24.22
CA PRO A 209 -6.37 -5.17 -25.56
C PRO A 209 -6.53 -6.68 -25.55
N GLN A 210 -7.69 -7.18 -25.99
CA GLN A 210 -7.88 -8.62 -26.17
C GLN A 210 -6.81 -9.07 -27.16
N LYS A 211 -5.90 -9.93 -26.69
CA LYS A 211 -4.87 -10.52 -27.53
C LYS A 211 -5.59 -11.33 -28.61
N PRO A 212 -5.31 -11.10 -29.91
CA PRO A 212 -5.95 -11.85 -30.99
C PRO A 212 -5.57 -13.34 -30.96
#